data_AF-A0A3A4WZ65-F1
#
_entry.id   AF-A0A3A4WZ65-F1
#
_cell.length_a   1.000
_cell.length_b   1.000
_cell.length_c   1.000
_cell.angle_alpha   90.00
_cell.angle_beta   90.00
_cell.angle_gamma   90.00
#
_symmetry.space_group_name_H-M   'P 1'
#
loop_
_entity.id
_entity.type
_entity.pdbx_description
1 polymer ?
#
loop_
_entity_poly.entity_id
_entity_poly.type
_entity_poly.pdbx_seq_one_letter_code
_entity_poly.pdbx_strand_id
1 'polypeptide(L)'
;MYSDIWVYGDLRSERFYGFSLKILSAAVSLALNTSGQAVMVLFEAPDKPDPEKSPEASRNVAVSEAQKAAVSHGASRVSIFESRHFSEVRADVYAAALAKAVKSRKPLLVIFPSTEFNRELGARAARLLHAGMISDCLNLKLTPEGIGAACPSWGGEILAEIGFTGKPRTGFATVQPHAFQALNVSGKPGTVERIEIGTFKMPQGIRRIASAVEPAEQRKLEDAEIVAVGGAGLGTAESFAMVRQLAATLGAEVAATRPPVLQHWVDGDLLIGQTGKTVRPKLLFSIGTSGAVQYTAGIMESKKIVAVNRDPASQIFQIADIGVVADAKAFLPVFISKLRQRMMRNLADALPDWNSTQETGFGAKMQRLREAHAFSVSSLAEATGQSPEFIEQVEKNEVSPSVSFLLRLASALKVDPGTFLREEEKTRIRNMRAQAYMKRTQSYNYHTLTSGSENDHLRAFLVTIESRQTHKPVAYKHEGEEFVYVIEGHVELKLGGKSQDLKPGESVHFHSDIPHKLKNLSTETTRLLVVLYTI
;
A
#
# COMPACT_ATOMS: atom_id res chain seq x y z
N MET A 1 -27.66 -1.25 39.72
CA MET A 1 -27.27 0.17 39.54
C MET A 1 -26.51 0.24 38.22
N TYR A 2 -26.74 1.26 37.38
CA TYR A 2 -26.02 1.42 36.12
C TYR A 2 -24.67 2.05 36.41
N SER A 3 -23.59 1.27 36.44
CA SER A 3 -22.27 1.77 36.85
C SER A 3 -21.17 1.39 35.86
N ASP A 4 -21.19 0.14 35.38
CA ASP A 4 -20.08 -0.39 34.59
C ASP A 4 -20.03 0.19 33.18
N ILE A 5 -18.81 0.35 32.66
CA ILE A 5 -18.55 0.80 31.31
C ILE A 5 -18.03 -0.39 30.52
N TRP A 6 -18.82 -0.84 29.56
CA TRP A 6 -18.53 -2.01 28.74
C TRP A 6 -17.78 -1.61 27.49
N VAL A 7 -16.76 -2.37 27.13
CA VAL A 7 -16.01 -2.26 25.88
C VAL A 7 -16.24 -3.52 25.09
N TYR A 8 -16.76 -3.40 23.87
CA TYR A 8 -16.87 -4.55 22.97
C TYR A 8 -15.48 -4.95 22.47
N GLY A 9 -15.07 -6.19 22.75
CA GLY A 9 -13.85 -6.78 22.23
C GLY A 9 -14.11 -7.48 20.90
N ASP A 10 -13.62 -6.89 19.82
CA ASP A 10 -13.80 -7.39 18.47
C ASP A 10 -12.74 -8.46 18.12
N LEU A 11 -13.13 -9.73 18.25
CA LEU A 11 -12.22 -10.87 18.09
C LEU A 11 -11.97 -11.30 16.64
N ARG A 12 -12.54 -10.60 15.65
CA ARG A 12 -12.46 -11.02 14.23
C ARG A 12 -11.06 -10.91 13.63
N SER A 13 -10.19 -10.10 14.23
CA SER A 13 -8.76 -10.03 13.89
C SER A 13 -7.96 -9.37 14.99
N GLU A 14 -6.66 -9.65 15.06
CA GLU A 14 -5.71 -8.92 15.92
C GLU A 14 -5.81 -7.39 15.75
N ARG A 15 -6.04 -6.93 14.51
CA ARG A 15 -6.22 -5.50 14.21
C ARG A 15 -7.44 -4.93 14.92
N PHE A 16 -8.60 -5.57 14.78
CA PHE A 16 -9.85 -5.09 15.39
C PHE A 16 -9.84 -5.23 16.91
N TYR A 17 -9.20 -6.29 17.42
CA TYR A 17 -9.04 -6.44 18.86
C TYR A 17 -8.10 -5.38 19.43
N GLY A 18 -7.01 -5.05 18.74
CA GLY A 18 -6.14 -3.92 19.07
C GLY A 18 -6.89 -2.59 19.17
N PHE A 19 -7.88 -2.33 18.30
CA PHE A 19 -8.75 -1.15 18.42
C PHE A 19 -9.59 -1.17 19.69
N SER A 20 -10.07 -2.36 20.09
CA SER A 20 -10.82 -2.55 21.34
C SER A 20 -9.94 -2.24 22.56
N LEU A 21 -8.67 -2.66 22.54
CA LEU A 21 -7.68 -2.35 23.58
C LEU A 21 -7.34 -0.85 23.64
N LYS A 22 -7.25 -0.16 22.50
CA LYS A 22 -7.03 1.31 22.49
C LYS A 22 -8.16 2.04 23.22
N ILE A 23 -9.41 1.75 22.88
CA ILE A 23 -10.56 2.43 23.49
C ILE A 23 -10.88 1.96 24.93
N LEU A 24 -10.33 0.82 25.36
CA LEU A 24 -10.41 0.39 26.76
C LEU A 24 -9.83 1.43 27.71
N SER A 25 -8.79 2.15 27.29
CA SER A 25 -8.24 3.28 28.05
C SER A 25 -9.27 4.37 28.35
N ALA A 26 -10.19 4.64 27.42
CA ALA A 26 -11.28 5.60 27.59
C ALA A 26 -12.27 5.11 28.65
N ALA A 27 -12.63 3.82 28.60
CA ALA A 27 -13.50 3.21 29.59
C ALA A 27 -12.87 3.19 30.99
N VAL A 28 -11.58 2.89 31.11
CA VAL A 28 -10.83 2.96 32.36
C VAL A 28 -10.85 4.38 32.92
N SER A 29 -10.56 5.38 32.09
CA SER A 29 -10.53 6.79 32.50
C SER A 29 -11.90 7.29 32.97
N LEU A 30 -12.98 6.91 32.28
CA LEU A 30 -14.34 7.22 32.71
C LEU A 30 -14.71 6.48 34.00
N ALA A 31 -14.35 5.20 34.11
CA ALA A 31 -14.69 4.38 35.27
C ALA A 31 -14.04 4.89 36.57
N LEU A 32 -12.85 5.51 36.49
CA LEU A 32 -12.23 6.19 37.65
C LEU A 32 -13.07 7.32 38.23
N ASN A 33 -13.93 7.93 37.41
CA ASN A 33 -14.81 9.04 37.79
C ASN A 33 -16.26 8.60 38.01
N THR A 34 -16.54 7.30 37.97
CA THR A 34 -17.85 6.72 38.29
C THR A 34 -17.72 5.70 39.42
N SER A 35 -18.84 5.19 39.93
CA SER A 35 -18.85 4.10 40.90
C SER A 35 -18.70 2.71 40.26
N GLY A 36 -18.36 2.64 38.97
CA GLY A 36 -18.36 1.41 38.19
C GLY A 36 -16.98 0.96 37.74
N GLN A 37 -16.95 -0.13 36.98
CA GLN A 37 -15.71 -0.72 36.47
C GLN A 37 -15.65 -0.70 34.95
N ALA A 38 -14.44 -0.66 34.41
CA ALA A 38 -14.19 -0.92 33.00
C ALA A 38 -14.22 -2.44 32.75
N VAL A 39 -15.15 -2.88 31.90
CA VAL A 39 -15.41 -4.30 31.61
C VAL A 39 -15.19 -4.56 30.13
N MET A 40 -14.30 -5.49 29.80
CA MET A 40 -14.18 -6.00 28.42
C MET A 40 -15.25 -7.07 28.18
N VAL A 41 -15.99 -6.94 27.10
CA VAL A 41 -17.08 -7.87 26.72
C VAL A 41 -16.69 -8.62 25.46
N LEU A 42 -16.59 -9.94 25.57
CA LEU A 42 -16.22 -10.84 24.48
C LEU A 42 -17.41 -11.73 24.13
N PHE A 43 -17.50 -12.15 22.87
CA PHE A 43 -18.50 -13.11 22.41
C PHE A 43 -17.80 -14.32 21.80
N GLU A 44 -18.20 -15.52 22.23
CA GLU A 44 -17.54 -16.76 21.85
C GLU A 44 -18.54 -17.85 21.44
N ALA A 45 -18.27 -18.50 20.32
CA ALA A 45 -18.93 -19.75 19.98
C ALA A 45 -18.22 -20.91 20.71
N PRO A 46 -18.92 -21.76 21.48
CA PRO A 46 -18.30 -22.90 22.18
C PRO A 46 -17.65 -23.89 21.21
N ASP A 47 -18.23 -24.03 20.02
CA ASP A 47 -17.75 -24.92 18.97
C ASP A 47 -16.76 -24.19 18.07
N LYS A 48 -15.64 -24.86 17.73
CA LYS A 48 -14.73 -24.32 16.72
C LYS A 48 -15.50 -24.19 15.39
N PRO A 49 -15.51 -23.01 14.76
CA PRO A 49 -16.20 -22.83 13.49
C PRO A 49 -15.62 -23.79 12.45
N ASP A 50 -16.52 -24.40 11.68
CA ASP A 50 -16.18 -25.26 10.54
C ASP A 50 -15.28 -24.48 9.56
N PRO A 51 -13.99 -24.86 9.41
CA PRO A 51 -13.03 -24.09 8.63
C PRO A 51 -13.40 -23.99 7.16
N GLU A 52 -14.20 -24.91 6.62
CA GLU A 52 -14.72 -24.83 5.25
C GLU A 52 -15.83 -23.77 5.11
N LYS A 53 -16.59 -23.50 6.17
CA LYS A 53 -17.71 -22.53 6.16
C LYS A 53 -17.32 -21.14 6.64
N SER A 54 -16.18 -21.00 7.31
CA SER A 54 -15.68 -19.73 7.84
C SER A 54 -14.15 -19.66 7.77
N PRO A 55 -13.55 -19.49 6.57
CA PRO A 55 -12.09 -19.35 6.38
C PRO A 55 -11.48 -18.18 7.18
N GLU A 56 -12.30 -17.18 7.53
CA GLU A 56 -11.95 -16.04 8.39
C GLU A 56 -11.58 -16.45 9.83
N ALA A 57 -12.09 -17.59 10.31
CA ALA A 57 -11.90 -18.03 11.69
C ALA A 57 -10.44 -18.29 12.06
N SER A 58 -9.58 -18.54 11.08
CA SER A 58 -8.12 -18.68 11.24
C SER A 58 -7.42 -17.39 11.70
N ARG A 59 -8.08 -16.23 11.58
CA ARG A 59 -7.56 -14.91 11.98
C ARG A 59 -8.16 -14.39 13.28
N ASN A 60 -9.13 -15.11 13.83
CA ASN A 60 -9.77 -14.68 15.05
C ASN A 60 -8.78 -14.73 16.21
N VAL A 61 -8.84 -13.73 17.08
CA VAL A 61 -8.05 -13.71 18.31
C VAL A 61 -8.61 -14.78 19.24
N ALA A 62 -7.75 -15.64 19.78
CA ALA A 62 -8.17 -16.65 20.74
C ALA A 62 -8.70 -15.96 22.02
N VAL A 63 -9.85 -16.39 22.53
CA VAL A 63 -10.46 -15.78 23.72
C VAL A 63 -9.53 -15.83 24.94
N SER A 64 -8.73 -16.89 25.05
CA SER A 64 -7.72 -17.07 26.11
C SER A 64 -6.57 -16.04 26.03
N GLU A 65 -6.22 -15.56 24.84
CA GLU A 65 -5.22 -14.52 24.61
C GLU A 65 -5.85 -13.13 24.81
N ALA A 66 -7.03 -12.92 24.24
CA ALA A 66 -7.80 -11.70 24.39
C ALA A 66 -8.06 -11.36 25.87
N GLN A 67 -8.53 -12.31 26.68
CA GLN A 67 -8.78 -12.04 28.11
C GLN A 67 -7.51 -11.60 28.85
N LYS A 68 -6.35 -12.20 28.54
CA LYS A 68 -5.06 -11.82 29.17
C LYS A 68 -4.64 -10.42 28.74
N ALA A 69 -4.78 -10.12 27.46
CA ALA A 69 -4.49 -8.81 26.91
C ALA A 69 -5.40 -7.74 27.52
N ALA A 70 -6.72 -7.95 27.59
CA ALA A 70 -7.66 -7.01 28.21
C ALA A 70 -7.30 -6.68 29.66
N VAL A 71 -7.00 -7.68 30.48
CA VAL A 71 -6.59 -7.49 31.87
C VAL A 71 -5.28 -6.68 31.94
N SER A 72 -4.30 -7.03 31.11
CA SER A 72 -3.02 -6.32 31.03
C SER A 72 -3.16 -4.87 30.54
N HIS A 73 -4.30 -4.53 29.92
CA HIS A 73 -4.63 -3.19 29.45
C HIS A 73 -5.63 -2.44 30.34
N GLY A 74 -5.88 -2.94 31.56
CA GLY A 74 -6.64 -2.22 32.59
C GLY A 74 -8.11 -2.62 32.73
N ALA A 75 -8.58 -3.66 32.03
CA ALA A 75 -9.92 -4.19 32.27
C ALA A 75 -10.00 -4.77 33.70
N SER A 76 -10.95 -4.28 34.50
CA SER A 76 -11.19 -4.79 35.86
C SER A 76 -11.92 -6.15 35.82
N ARG A 77 -12.72 -6.35 34.78
CA ARG A 77 -13.42 -7.61 34.50
C ARG A 77 -13.46 -7.89 33.00
N VAL A 78 -13.39 -9.16 32.64
CA VAL A 78 -13.66 -9.67 31.28
C VAL A 78 -14.90 -10.56 31.36
N SER A 79 -15.98 -10.17 30.69
CA SER A 79 -17.22 -10.94 30.61
C SER A 79 -17.30 -11.60 29.23
N ILE A 80 -17.20 -12.93 29.19
CA ILE A 80 -17.25 -13.73 27.97
C ILE A 80 -18.66 -14.29 27.83
N PHE A 81 -19.36 -13.89 26.78
CA PHE A 81 -20.70 -14.36 26.51
C PHE A 81 -20.72 -15.47 25.46
N GLU A 82 -21.28 -16.62 25.81
CA GLU A 82 -21.22 -17.82 24.99
C GLU A 82 -22.54 -18.08 24.25
N SER A 83 -22.43 -18.39 22.95
CA SER A 83 -23.54 -18.92 22.15
C SER A 83 -23.04 -19.55 20.86
N ARG A 84 -23.60 -20.71 20.49
CA ARG A 84 -23.34 -21.35 19.18
C ARG A 84 -23.58 -20.45 17.97
N HIS A 85 -24.44 -19.43 18.12
CA HIS A 85 -24.81 -18.51 17.05
C HIS A 85 -23.71 -17.51 16.69
N PHE A 86 -22.61 -17.45 17.45
CA PHE A 86 -21.46 -16.59 17.13
C PHE A 86 -20.48 -17.20 16.13
N SER A 87 -20.71 -18.44 15.72
CA SER A 87 -19.98 -19.09 14.62
C SER A 87 -20.17 -18.37 13.28
N GLU A 88 -21.30 -17.68 13.10
CA GLU A 88 -21.53 -16.77 11.98
C GLU A 88 -21.32 -15.32 12.41
N VAL A 89 -20.41 -14.61 11.74
CA VAL A 89 -20.17 -13.18 11.98
C VAL A 89 -21.29 -12.37 11.36
N ARG A 90 -22.28 -12.01 12.18
CA ARG A 90 -23.50 -11.31 11.78
C ARG A 90 -23.85 -10.23 12.79
N ALA A 91 -23.76 -8.96 12.39
CA ALA A 91 -23.97 -7.82 13.29
C ALA A 91 -25.37 -7.82 13.93
N ASP A 92 -26.39 -8.29 13.21
CA ASP A 92 -27.76 -8.42 13.74
C ASP A 92 -27.88 -9.48 14.85
N VAL A 93 -27.21 -10.63 14.70
CA VAL A 93 -27.18 -11.69 15.72
C VAL A 93 -26.43 -11.23 16.97
N TYR A 94 -25.26 -10.61 16.78
CA TYR A 94 -24.47 -10.06 17.88
C TYR A 94 -25.23 -8.95 18.61
N ALA A 95 -25.98 -8.11 17.88
CA ALA A 95 -26.80 -7.05 18.48
C ALA A 95 -27.94 -7.59 19.35
N ALA A 96 -28.62 -8.65 18.90
CA ALA A 96 -29.69 -9.28 19.67
C ALA A 96 -29.16 -9.90 20.98
N ALA A 97 -28.00 -10.55 20.90
CA ALA A 97 -27.33 -11.14 22.04
C ALA A 97 -26.82 -10.07 23.04
N LEU A 98 -26.17 -9.02 22.54
CA LEU A 98 -25.72 -7.89 23.34
C LEU A 98 -26.89 -7.17 24.02
N ALA A 99 -28.00 -6.97 23.32
CA ALA A 99 -29.20 -6.37 23.90
C ALA A 99 -29.75 -7.20 25.07
N LYS A 100 -29.70 -8.55 24.98
CA LYS A 100 -30.07 -9.42 26.10
C LYS A 100 -29.11 -9.26 27.28
N ALA A 101 -27.80 -9.26 27.04
CA ALA A 101 -26.78 -9.07 28.06
C ALA A 101 -26.89 -7.70 28.77
N VAL A 102 -27.15 -6.63 28.01
CA VAL A 102 -27.34 -5.28 28.55
C VAL A 102 -28.61 -5.18 29.40
N LYS A 103 -29.71 -5.84 29.01
CA LYS A 103 -30.94 -5.86 29.84
C LYS A 103 -30.72 -6.50 31.20
N SER A 104 -29.91 -7.55 31.28
CA SER A 104 -29.65 -8.26 32.54
C SER A 104 -28.63 -7.54 33.41
N ARG A 105 -27.51 -7.08 32.84
CA ARG A 105 -26.38 -6.51 33.59
C ARG A 105 -26.43 -4.99 33.75
N LYS A 106 -27.19 -4.29 32.90
CA LYS A 106 -27.47 -2.84 32.98
C LYS A 106 -26.19 -1.98 33.11
N PRO A 107 -25.19 -2.08 32.20
CA PRO A 107 -24.04 -1.18 32.19
C PRO A 107 -24.47 0.28 31.95
N LEU A 108 -23.72 1.24 32.46
CA LEU A 108 -23.92 2.67 32.24
C LEU A 108 -23.72 3.04 30.75
N LEU A 109 -22.65 2.52 30.15
CA LEU A 109 -22.27 2.81 28.77
C LEU A 109 -21.70 1.55 28.11
N VAL A 110 -22.02 1.32 26.84
CA VAL A 110 -21.35 0.32 25.99
C VAL A 110 -20.64 1.04 24.87
N ILE A 111 -19.33 0.84 24.77
CA ILE A 111 -18.48 1.47 23.76
C ILE A 111 -17.91 0.45 22.79
N PHE A 112 -17.77 0.87 21.53
CA PHE A 112 -17.26 0.04 20.44
C PHE A 112 -16.19 0.81 19.66
N PRO A 113 -15.14 0.16 19.15
CA PRO A 113 -14.25 0.82 18.22
C PRO A 113 -15.01 1.10 16.92
N SER A 114 -14.85 2.30 16.34
CA SER A 114 -15.63 2.81 15.18
C SER A 114 -15.28 2.12 13.84
N THR A 115 -15.44 0.80 13.78
CA THR A 115 -15.34 0.01 12.53
C THR A 115 -16.73 -0.16 11.89
N GLU A 116 -16.80 -0.53 10.62
CA GLU A 116 -18.08 -0.70 9.91
C GLU A 116 -19.03 -1.67 10.63
N PHE A 117 -18.54 -2.86 10.98
CA PHE A 117 -19.30 -3.87 11.71
C PHE A 117 -19.75 -3.37 13.09
N ASN A 118 -18.89 -2.67 13.82
CA ASN A 118 -19.20 -2.21 15.17
C ASN A 118 -20.17 -1.02 15.19
N ARG A 119 -20.12 -0.16 14.16
CA ARG A 119 -21.12 0.89 13.95
C ARG A 119 -22.50 0.28 13.72
N GLU A 120 -22.58 -0.76 12.88
CA GLU A 120 -23.83 -1.48 12.65
C GLU A 120 -24.33 -2.20 13.92
N LEU A 121 -23.45 -2.97 14.57
CA LEU A 121 -23.73 -3.71 15.81
C LEU A 121 -24.27 -2.78 16.90
N GLY A 122 -23.55 -1.69 17.19
CA GLY A 122 -23.92 -0.71 18.20
C GLY A 122 -25.28 -0.06 17.91
N ALA A 123 -25.51 0.35 16.65
CA ALA A 123 -26.76 0.99 16.25
C ALA A 123 -27.97 0.05 16.39
N ARG A 124 -27.80 -1.21 15.97
CA ARG A 124 -28.84 -2.24 16.13
C ARG A 124 -29.13 -2.52 17.61
N ALA A 125 -28.09 -2.68 18.44
CA ALA A 125 -28.25 -2.94 19.87
C ALA A 125 -28.95 -1.78 20.60
N ALA A 126 -28.54 -0.54 20.33
CA ALA A 126 -29.17 0.66 20.88
C ALA A 126 -30.66 0.74 20.51
N ARG A 127 -30.99 0.44 19.25
CA ARG A 127 -32.38 0.43 18.76
C ARG A 127 -33.25 -0.65 19.42
N LEU A 128 -32.70 -1.84 19.68
CA LEU A 128 -33.39 -2.94 20.38
C LEU A 128 -33.68 -2.61 21.85
N LEU A 129 -32.92 -1.68 22.43
CA LEU A 129 -33.02 -1.26 23.83
C LEU A 129 -33.75 0.07 24.02
N HIS A 130 -34.14 0.74 22.93
CA HIS A 130 -34.65 2.11 22.97
C HIS A 130 -33.69 3.05 23.73
N ALA A 131 -32.41 2.94 23.42
CA ALA A 131 -31.31 3.71 23.99
C ALA A 131 -30.74 4.69 22.97
N GLY A 132 -30.12 5.77 23.46
CA GLY A 132 -29.37 6.71 22.63
C GLY A 132 -28.02 6.12 22.21
N MET A 133 -27.53 6.57 21.06
CA MET A 133 -26.18 6.25 20.57
C MET A 133 -25.48 7.50 20.06
N ILE A 134 -24.21 7.67 20.44
CA ILE A 134 -23.33 8.70 19.88
C ILE A 134 -22.31 8.00 18.97
N SER A 135 -22.17 8.46 17.73
CA SER A 135 -21.28 7.81 16.76
C SER A 135 -20.00 8.60 16.57
N ASP A 136 -18.93 7.87 16.30
CA ASP A 136 -17.64 8.41 15.86
C ASP A 136 -16.98 9.37 16.85
N CYS A 137 -17.09 9.06 18.15
CA CYS A 137 -16.58 9.89 19.22
C CYS A 137 -15.04 9.98 19.19
N LEU A 138 -14.49 11.19 19.27
CA LEU A 138 -13.05 11.43 19.50
C LEU A 138 -12.72 11.35 20.98
N ASN A 139 -13.66 11.71 21.85
CA ASN A 139 -13.49 11.60 23.29
C ASN A 139 -14.80 11.21 23.97
N LEU A 140 -14.67 10.79 25.23
CA LEU A 140 -15.78 10.56 26.14
C LEU A 140 -15.46 11.27 27.45
N LYS A 141 -16.41 12.03 27.98
CA LYS A 141 -16.25 12.81 29.20
C LYS A 141 -17.48 12.63 30.10
N LEU A 142 -17.25 12.68 31.40
CA LEU A 142 -18.33 12.80 32.38
C LEU A 142 -18.59 14.29 32.60
N THR A 143 -19.84 14.73 32.42
CA THR A 143 -20.34 16.07 32.70
C THR A 143 -21.35 16.00 33.86
N PRO A 144 -21.75 17.14 34.45
CA PRO A 144 -22.79 17.17 35.48
C PRO A 144 -24.12 16.56 35.03
N GLU A 145 -24.41 16.59 33.72
CA GLU A 145 -25.64 16.08 33.11
C GLU A 145 -25.56 14.60 32.72
N GLY A 146 -24.36 14.00 32.72
CA GLY A 146 -24.14 12.60 32.36
C GLY A 146 -22.91 12.40 31.49
N ILE A 147 -22.93 11.40 30.61
CA ILE A 147 -21.82 11.14 29.68
C ILE A 147 -22.02 12.00 28.43
N GLY A 148 -20.97 12.72 28.04
CA GLY A 148 -20.87 13.49 26.80
C GLY A 148 -19.69 13.06 25.94
N ALA A 149 -19.75 13.38 24.66
CA ALA A 149 -18.74 13.04 23.68
C ALA A 149 -18.61 14.14 22.61
N ALA A 150 -17.39 14.37 22.14
CA ALA A 150 -17.13 15.21 20.98
C ALA A 150 -16.99 14.35 19.71
N CYS A 151 -17.75 14.68 18.67
CA CYS A 151 -17.87 13.89 17.44
C CYS A 151 -17.69 14.76 16.20
N PRO A 152 -16.87 14.36 15.21
CA PRO A 152 -16.78 15.06 13.96
C PRO A 152 -18.08 14.86 13.17
N SER A 153 -18.64 15.97 12.69
CA SER A 153 -19.87 16.03 11.89
C SER A 153 -19.60 16.81 10.62
N TRP A 154 -20.46 16.68 9.61
CA TRP A 154 -20.30 17.37 8.33
C TRP A 154 -18.95 17.09 7.65
N GLY A 155 -18.54 15.82 7.66
CA GLY A 155 -17.21 15.46 7.19
C GLY A 155 -16.12 16.17 7.99
N GLY A 156 -16.28 16.28 9.31
CA GLY A 156 -15.33 16.86 10.26
C GLY A 156 -15.14 18.37 10.22
N GLU A 157 -15.92 19.11 9.43
CA GLU A 157 -15.94 20.58 9.49
C GLU A 157 -16.45 21.11 10.83
N ILE A 158 -17.30 20.33 11.50
CA ILE A 158 -17.88 20.69 12.80
C ILE A 158 -17.53 19.61 13.82
N LEU A 159 -17.10 20.03 15.01
CA LEU A 159 -17.03 19.17 16.18
C LEU A 159 -18.29 19.37 17.02
N ALA A 160 -19.17 18.38 17.03
CA ALA A 160 -20.40 18.41 17.81
C ALA A 160 -20.17 17.83 19.20
N GLU A 161 -20.57 18.54 20.25
CA GLU A 161 -20.64 18.00 21.61
C GLU A 161 -22.04 17.44 21.87
N ILE A 162 -22.12 16.15 22.16
CA ILE A 162 -23.38 15.42 22.29
C ILE A 162 -23.39 14.72 23.66
N GLY A 163 -24.45 14.93 24.44
CA GLY A 163 -24.67 14.27 25.73
C GLY A 163 -25.91 13.39 25.72
N PHE A 164 -25.92 12.35 26.57
CA PHE A 164 -27.13 11.56 26.80
C PHE A 164 -28.08 12.30 27.75
N THR A 165 -29.34 12.44 27.36
CA THR A 165 -30.39 13.08 28.18
C THR A 165 -31.37 12.08 28.77
N GLY A 166 -31.95 12.38 29.94
CA GLY A 166 -33.08 11.63 30.53
C GLY A 166 -32.69 10.70 31.69
N LYS A 167 -33.63 9.83 32.11
CA LYS A 167 -33.41 8.87 33.21
C LYS A 167 -32.24 7.92 32.87
N PRO A 168 -31.44 7.46 33.86
CA PRO A 168 -30.29 6.60 33.60
C PRO A 168 -30.71 5.32 32.87
N ARG A 169 -30.26 5.21 31.63
CA ARG A 169 -30.33 4.03 30.76
C ARG A 169 -28.93 3.81 30.19
N THR A 170 -28.66 2.59 29.73
CA THR A 170 -27.41 2.29 29.05
C THR A 170 -27.26 3.16 27.80
N GLY A 171 -26.21 3.98 27.74
CA GLY A 171 -25.81 4.67 26.51
C GLY A 171 -24.97 3.79 25.60
N PHE A 172 -24.93 4.11 24.31
CA PHE A 172 -24.10 3.42 23.32
C PHE A 172 -23.17 4.43 22.64
N ALA A 173 -21.91 4.08 22.42
CA ALA A 173 -21.02 4.95 21.66
C ALA A 173 -20.06 4.18 20.75
N THR A 174 -19.89 4.61 19.50
CA THR A 174 -18.69 4.22 18.75
C THR A 174 -17.61 5.27 18.96
N VAL A 175 -16.38 4.81 19.16
CA VAL A 175 -15.23 5.63 19.53
C VAL A 175 -14.14 5.41 18.50
N GLN A 176 -13.56 6.50 17.98
CA GLN A 176 -12.45 6.40 17.05
C GLN A 176 -11.23 5.79 17.76
N PRO A 177 -10.70 4.65 17.30
CA PRO A 177 -9.58 4.00 17.98
C PRO A 177 -8.32 4.86 18.04
N HIS A 178 -8.15 5.77 17.07
CA HIS A 178 -6.94 6.59 16.90
C HIS A 178 -6.85 7.74 17.90
N ALA A 179 -7.95 8.12 18.53
CA ALA A 179 -7.96 9.14 19.57
C ALA A 179 -7.36 8.63 20.90
N PHE A 180 -7.08 7.33 21.01
CA PHE A 180 -6.63 6.68 22.24
C PHE A 180 -5.40 5.80 22.01
N GLN A 181 -4.54 5.73 23.03
CA GLN A 181 -3.45 4.77 23.08
C GLN A 181 -3.81 3.64 24.05
N ALA A 182 -3.40 2.43 23.70
CA ALA A 182 -3.59 1.28 24.57
C ALA A 182 -2.68 1.44 25.81
N LEU A 183 -3.25 1.27 27.00
CA LEU A 183 -2.51 1.34 28.27
C LEU A 183 -1.88 -0.01 28.57
N ASN A 184 -0.61 -0.06 28.99
CA ASN A 184 -0.05 -1.25 29.62
C ASN A 184 -0.06 -1.04 31.14
N VAL A 185 -0.83 -1.85 31.86
CA VAL A 185 -0.98 -1.77 33.31
C VAL A 185 -0.36 -3.00 33.96
N SER A 186 0.59 -2.80 34.88
CA SER A 186 1.14 -3.87 35.72
C SER A 186 0.42 -3.88 37.08
N GLY A 187 0.10 -5.08 37.59
CA GLY A 187 -0.09 -5.29 39.04
C GLY A 187 -1.51 -5.52 39.57
N LYS A 188 -2.60 -5.35 38.81
CA LYS A 188 -3.96 -5.75 39.29
C LYS A 188 -4.53 -6.90 38.45
N PRO A 189 -4.76 -8.09 39.04
CA PRO A 189 -5.45 -9.16 38.34
C PRO A 189 -6.93 -8.78 38.17
N GLY A 190 -7.36 -8.60 36.91
CA GLY A 190 -8.77 -8.50 36.56
C GLY A 190 -9.47 -9.85 36.72
N THR A 191 -10.80 -9.83 36.90
CA THR A 191 -11.60 -11.07 36.99
C THR A 191 -12.12 -11.50 35.62
N VAL A 192 -12.24 -12.80 35.38
CA VAL A 192 -12.85 -13.34 34.15
C VAL A 192 -14.11 -14.11 34.52
N GLU A 193 -15.22 -13.84 33.85
CA GLU A 193 -16.47 -14.61 33.97
C GLU A 193 -16.92 -15.10 32.59
N ARG A 194 -17.44 -16.33 32.53
CA ARG A 194 -18.10 -16.89 31.35
C ARG A 194 -19.59 -16.97 31.61
N ILE A 195 -20.39 -16.55 30.65
CA ILE A 195 -21.84 -16.37 30.79
C ILE A 195 -22.52 -16.94 29.56
N GLU A 196 -23.32 -17.98 29.75
CA GLU A 196 -24.18 -18.47 28.69
C GLU A 196 -25.34 -17.49 28.46
N ILE A 197 -25.50 -16.99 27.24
CA ILE A 197 -26.58 -16.03 26.92
C ILE A 197 -27.96 -16.70 26.97
N GLY A 198 -28.03 -18.03 26.79
CA GLY A 198 -29.27 -18.78 26.63
C GLY A 198 -30.03 -18.37 25.37
N THR A 199 -31.34 -18.62 25.33
CA THR A 199 -32.17 -18.38 24.14
C THR A 199 -32.52 -16.90 23.95
N PHE A 200 -32.36 -16.39 22.73
CA PHE A 200 -32.81 -15.04 22.34
C PHE A 200 -33.47 -15.08 20.96
N LYS A 201 -34.30 -14.07 20.67
CA LYS A 201 -35.00 -13.99 19.38
C LYS A 201 -33.99 -13.77 18.26
N MET A 202 -33.83 -14.76 17.39
CA MET A 202 -32.95 -14.65 16.23
C MET A 202 -33.54 -13.68 15.19
N PRO A 203 -32.75 -12.71 14.70
CA PRO A 203 -33.19 -11.83 13.61
C PRO A 203 -33.34 -12.62 12.30
N GLN A 204 -34.41 -12.32 11.57
CA GLN A 204 -34.72 -12.90 10.27
C GLN A 204 -34.47 -11.89 9.13
N GLY A 205 -34.36 -12.37 7.90
CA GLY A 205 -34.27 -11.55 6.70
C GLY A 205 -32.87 -11.35 6.11
N ILE A 206 -31.81 -11.71 6.84
CA ILE A 206 -30.43 -11.71 6.34
C ILE A 206 -29.91 -13.15 6.27
N ARG A 207 -29.36 -13.53 5.12
CA ARG A 207 -28.69 -14.82 4.89
C ARG A 207 -27.34 -14.58 4.22
N ARG A 208 -26.27 -15.05 4.85
CA ARG A 208 -24.92 -15.04 4.26
C ARG A 208 -24.86 -16.08 3.15
N ILE A 209 -24.54 -15.67 1.92
CA ILE A 209 -24.42 -16.58 0.76
C ILE A 209 -22.98 -17.03 0.57
N ALA A 210 -22.03 -16.09 0.68
CA ALA A 210 -20.61 -16.34 0.57
C ALA A 210 -19.84 -15.39 1.49
N SER A 211 -18.62 -15.79 1.85
CA SER A 211 -17.60 -14.92 2.41
C SER A 211 -16.26 -15.34 1.82
N ALA A 212 -15.43 -14.35 1.48
CA ALA A 212 -14.09 -14.57 0.97
C ALA A 212 -13.15 -13.57 1.61
N VAL A 213 -11.95 -14.03 1.91
CA VAL A 213 -10.87 -13.17 2.34
C VAL A 213 -10.27 -12.52 1.09
N GLU A 214 -10.10 -11.20 1.08
CA GLU A 214 -9.46 -10.49 -0.03
C GLU A 214 -8.07 -11.07 -0.35
N PRO A 215 -7.70 -11.24 -1.63
CA PRO A 215 -6.38 -11.74 -2.03
C PRO A 215 -5.24 -10.88 -1.46
N ALA A 216 -4.11 -11.50 -1.10
CA ALA A 216 -2.96 -10.79 -0.54
C ALA A 216 -2.40 -9.69 -1.47
N GLU A 217 -2.57 -9.85 -2.79
CA GLU A 217 -2.13 -8.88 -3.80
C GLU A 217 -2.86 -7.53 -3.70
N GLN A 218 -4.11 -7.51 -3.22
CA GLN A 218 -4.88 -6.27 -2.97
C GLN A 218 -4.56 -5.61 -1.63
N ARG A 219 -3.93 -6.34 -0.69
CA ARG A 219 -3.56 -5.87 0.66
C ARG A 219 -2.21 -5.15 0.74
N LYS A 220 -1.46 -5.07 -0.36
CA LYS A 220 -0.15 -4.39 -0.41
C LYS A 220 -0.20 -2.99 0.22
N LEU A 221 -1.25 -2.23 -0.08
CA LEU A 221 -1.35 -0.84 0.37
C LEU A 221 -1.66 -0.69 1.87
N GLU A 222 -2.48 -1.56 2.45
CA GLU A 222 -2.90 -1.47 3.86
C GLU A 222 -1.81 -1.95 4.83
N ASP A 223 -0.96 -2.87 4.35
CA ASP A 223 0.19 -3.43 5.08
C ASP A 223 1.52 -2.71 4.72
N ALA A 224 1.48 -1.68 3.86
CA ALA A 224 2.65 -0.96 3.42
C ALA A 224 3.40 -0.25 4.57
N GLU A 225 4.72 -0.41 4.64
CA GLU A 225 5.54 0.31 5.63
C GLU A 225 5.73 1.79 5.28
N ILE A 226 5.74 2.11 3.98
CA ILE A 226 5.83 3.47 3.46
C ILE A 226 4.76 3.63 2.38
N VAL A 227 4.04 4.76 2.40
CA VAL A 227 3.01 5.07 1.38
C VAL A 227 3.24 6.46 0.81
N ALA A 228 3.17 6.59 -0.52
CA ALA A 228 3.16 7.88 -1.21
C ALA A 228 1.77 8.14 -1.81
N VAL A 229 1.07 9.15 -1.28
CA VAL A 229 -0.29 9.52 -1.67
C VAL A 229 -0.27 10.75 -2.57
N GLY A 230 -0.90 10.66 -3.75
CA GLY A 230 -1.12 11.81 -4.63
C GLY A 230 -2.53 12.40 -4.55
N GLY A 231 -2.62 13.72 -4.66
CA GLY A 231 -3.88 14.46 -4.64
C GLY A 231 -4.17 15.30 -5.88
N ALA A 232 -5.32 15.98 -5.85
CA ALA A 232 -5.79 16.85 -6.93
C ALA A 232 -4.78 17.96 -7.31
N GLY A 233 -3.95 18.39 -6.36
CA GLY A 233 -2.93 19.42 -6.58
C GLY A 233 -1.85 19.03 -7.60
N LEU A 234 -1.76 17.75 -7.98
CA LEU A 234 -0.89 17.29 -9.06
C LEU A 234 -1.43 17.66 -10.46
N GLY A 235 -2.74 17.85 -10.60
CA GLY A 235 -3.38 18.39 -11.80
C GLY A 235 -3.52 17.44 -12.99
N THR A 236 -2.58 16.49 -13.19
CA THR A 236 -2.63 15.53 -14.31
C THR A 236 -2.03 14.16 -13.95
N ALA A 237 -2.31 13.14 -14.77
CA ALA A 237 -1.74 11.80 -14.63
C ALA A 237 -0.21 11.78 -14.83
N GLU A 238 0.32 12.62 -15.73
CA GLU A 238 1.77 12.77 -15.96
C GLU A 238 2.48 13.31 -14.71
N SER A 239 1.88 14.31 -14.07
CA SER A 239 2.42 14.86 -12.82
C SER A 239 2.30 13.85 -11.68
N PHE A 240 1.25 13.01 -11.68
CA PHE A 240 1.09 11.91 -10.74
C PHE A 240 2.21 10.85 -10.87
N ALA A 241 2.84 10.70 -12.04
CA ALA A 241 3.97 9.80 -12.21
C ALA A 241 5.14 10.12 -11.25
N MET A 242 5.31 11.38 -10.83
CA MET A 242 6.33 11.76 -9.85
C MET A 242 6.08 11.13 -8.47
N VAL A 243 4.81 10.91 -8.09
CA VAL A 243 4.44 10.18 -6.87
C VAL A 243 4.86 8.72 -7.00
N ARG A 244 4.63 8.10 -8.17
CA ARG A 244 5.09 6.73 -8.45
C ARG A 244 6.61 6.62 -8.41
N GLN A 245 7.33 7.60 -8.95
CA GLN A 245 8.80 7.65 -8.91
C GLN A 245 9.35 7.81 -7.48
N LEU A 246 8.72 8.65 -6.66
CA LEU A 246 9.07 8.77 -5.24
C LEU A 246 8.83 7.43 -4.54
N ALA A 247 7.68 6.80 -4.78
CA ALA A 247 7.33 5.53 -4.17
C ALA A 247 8.36 4.44 -4.52
N ALA A 248 8.69 4.31 -5.80
CA ALA A 248 9.72 3.38 -6.27
C ALA A 248 11.09 3.65 -5.64
N THR A 249 11.48 4.92 -5.47
CA THR A 249 12.76 5.29 -4.86
C THR A 249 12.83 4.91 -3.37
N LEU A 250 11.70 4.91 -2.68
CA LEU A 250 11.60 4.59 -1.25
C LEU A 250 11.22 3.13 -0.96
N GLY A 251 10.88 2.34 -1.97
CA GLY A 251 10.21 1.05 -1.77
C GLY A 251 8.82 1.20 -1.12
N ALA A 252 8.13 2.30 -1.39
CA ALA A 252 6.81 2.60 -0.87
C ALA A 252 5.70 2.13 -1.82
N GLU A 253 4.51 1.93 -1.28
CA GLU A 253 3.30 1.71 -2.08
C GLU A 253 2.67 3.04 -2.52
N VAL A 254 2.00 3.03 -3.67
CA VAL A 254 1.34 4.20 -4.25
C VAL A 254 -0.12 4.24 -3.82
N ALA A 255 -0.61 5.43 -3.48
CA ALA A 255 -2.02 5.65 -3.23
C ALA A 255 -2.50 7.00 -3.76
N ALA A 256 -3.82 7.22 -3.73
CA ALA A 256 -4.40 8.48 -4.13
C ALA A 256 -5.61 8.88 -3.28
N THR A 257 -5.87 10.18 -3.29
CA THR A 257 -7.16 10.73 -2.87
C THR A 257 -8.23 10.52 -3.95
N ARG A 258 -9.48 10.85 -3.65
CA ARG A 258 -10.62 10.66 -4.56
C ARG A 258 -10.48 11.35 -5.93
N PRO A 259 -9.99 12.60 -6.06
CA PRO A 259 -9.96 13.26 -7.36
C PRO A 259 -9.08 12.57 -8.42
N PRO A 260 -7.82 12.16 -8.15
CA PRO A 260 -7.04 11.35 -9.10
C PRO A 260 -7.72 10.04 -9.55
N VAL A 261 -8.47 9.38 -8.66
CA VAL A 261 -9.23 8.16 -8.98
C VAL A 261 -10.39 8.48 -9.92
N LEU A 262 -11.18 9.52 -9.61
CA LEU A 262 -12.31 9.94 -10.46
C LEU A 262 -11.87 10.45 -11.82
N GLN A 263 -10.65 10.99 -11.91
CA GLN A 263 -10.04 11.44 -13.16
C GLN A 263 -9.26 10.34 -13.88
N HIS A 264 -9.33 9.09 -13.39
CA HIS A 264 -8.70 7.91 -13.96
C HIS A 264 -7.17 8.00 -14.11
N TRP A 265 -6.50 8.74 -13.23
CA TRP A 265 -5.02 8.74 -13.17
C TRP A 265 -4.47 7.48 -12.51
N VAL A 266 -5.30 6.86 -11.67
CA VAL A 266 -5.02 5.63 -10.93
C VAL A 266 -6.30 4.81 -10.76
N ASP A 267 -6.14 3.52 -10.47
CA ASP A 267 -7.25 2.62 -10.17
C ASP A 267 -7.93 2.92 -8.84
N GLY A 268 -9.21 2.55 -8.75
CA GLY A 268 -10.03 2.74 -7.54
C GLY A 268 -9.48 2.01 -6.31
N ASP A 269 -8.76 0.92 -6.51
CA ASP A 269 -8.13 0.13 -5.45
C ASP A 269 -7.02 0.88 -4.68
N LEU A 270 -6.56 2.01 -5.21
CA LEU A 270 -5.57 2.88 -4.60
C LEU A 270 -6.19 4.05 -3.82
N LEU A 271 -7.53 4.13 -3.76
CA LEU A 271 -8.23 5.19 -3.03
C LEU A 271 -8.02 5.06 -1.52
N ILE A 272 -7.50 6.12 -0.90
CA ILE A 272 -7.44 6.26 0.56
C ILE A 272 -8.50 7.24 1.06
N GLY A 273 -9.19 6.86 2.13
CA GLY A 273 -10.13 7.71 2.85
C GLY A 273 -11.32 6.94 3.43
N GLN A 274 -12.31 7.67 3.90
CA GLN A 274 -13.53 7.17 4.55
C GLN A 274 -14.32 6.18 3.68
N THR A 275 -14.28 6.34 2.37
CA THR A 275 -14.94 5.46 1.39
C THR A 275 -13.94 4.60 0.60
N GLY A 276 -12.68 4.54 1.05
CA GLY A 276 -11.60 3.78 0.43
C GLY A 276 -10.83 2.98 1.48
N LYS A 277 -9.57 2.68 1.19
CA LYS A 277 -8.69 1.96 2.11
C LYS A 277 -8.19 2.88 3.23
N THR A 278 -7.94 2.28 4.39
CA THR A 278 -7.28 2.92 5.53
C THR A 278 -5.90 2.30 5.71
N VAL A 279 -4.85 3.12 5.66
CA VAL A 279 -3.45 2.70 5.74
C VAL A 279 -2.80 3.15 7.06
N ARG A 280 -1.74 2.45 7.46
CA ARG A 280 -1.01 2.69 8.72
C ARG A 280 0.51 2.56 8.57
N PRO A 281 1.14 3.24 7.59
CA PRO A 281 2.56 3.13 7.36
C PRO A 281 3.39 3.75 8.50
N LYS A 282 4.65 3.33 8.58
CA LYS A 282 5.66 4.01 9.39
C LYS A 282 5.95 5.42 8.86
N LEU A 283 5.82 5.62 7.54
CA LEU A 283 6.05 6.90 6.89
C LEU A 283 5.06 7.10 5.72
N LEU A 284 4.35 8.23 5.72
CA LEU A 284 3.41 8.59 4.67
C LEU A 284 3.81 9.94 4.04
N PHE A 285 3.90 9.97 2.71
CA PHE A 285 3.99 11.20 1.95
C PHE A 285 2.61 11.59 1.42
N SER A 286 2.14 12.79 1.73
CA SER A 286 0.88 13.34 1.24
C SER A 286 1.17 14.51 0.30
N ILE A 287 0.98 14.30 -1.01
CA ILE A 287 1.50 15.19 -2.06
C ILE A 287 0.33 15.80 -2.82
N GLY A 288 0.22 17.13 -2.77
CA GLY A 288 -0.83 17.87 -3.48
C GLY A 288 -2.24 17.54 -2.97
N THR A 289 -2.37 17.17 -1.69
CA THR A 289 -3.64 16.85 -1.03
C THR A 289 -4.12 18.04 -0.18
N SER A 290 -5.42 18.31 -0.14
CA SER A 290 -5.99 19.41 0.66
C SER A 290 -6.13 19.09 2.15
N GLY A 291 -6.03 17.80 2.52
CA GLY A 291 -6.29 17.36 3.90
C GLY A 291 -7.77 17.28 4.26
N ALA A 292 -8.66 17.13 3.27
CA ALA A 292 -10.07 16.90 3.51
C ALA A 292 -10.27 15.73 4.49
N VAL A 293 -11.20 15.87 5.44
CA VAL A 293 -11.39 14.91 6.54
C VAL A 293 -11.69 13.50 6.03
N GLN A 294 -12.40 13.39 4.90
CA GLN A 294 -12.68 12.10 4.28
C GLN A 294 -11.39 11.40 3.88
N TYR A 295 -10.38 12.12 3.41
CA TYR A 295 -9.06 11.54 3.13
C TYR A 295 -8.28 11.29 4.41
N THR A 296 -8.21 12.29 5.31
CA THR A 296 -7.34 12.19 6.50
C THR A 296 -7.77 11.07 7.44
N ALA A 297 -9.07 10.76 7.50
CA ALA A 297 -9.61 9.59 8.20
C ALA A 297 -8.92 8.28 7.83
N GLY A 298 -8.47 8.13 6.57
CA GLY A 298 -7.78 6.93 6.08
C GLY A 298 -6.27 6.89 6.38
N ILE A 299 -5.68 7.95 6.94
CA ILE A 299 -4.23 8.04 7.20
C ILE A 299 -3.85 8.40 8.64
N MET A 300 -4.82 8.66 9.52
CA MET A 300 -4.59 9.10 10.90
C MET A 300 -3.70 8.15 11.73
N GLU A 301 -3.60 6.87 11.36
CA GLU A 301 -2.73 5.88 12.03
C GLU A 301 -1.29 5.86 11.51
N SER A 302 -0.93 6.72 10.55
CA SER A 302 0.44 6.80 10.03
C SER A 302 1.37 7.35 11.12
N LYS A 303 2.51 6.69 11.35
CA LYS A 303 3.43 7.13 12.42
C LYS A 303 4.12 8.46 12.12
N LYS A 304 4.37 8.74 10.83
CA LYS A 304 4.96 9.98 10.34
C LYS A 304 4.29 10.42 9.06
N ILE A 305 3.79 11.65 9.01
CA ILE A 305 3.15 12.26 7.84
C ILE A 305 4.01 13.42 7.34
N VAL A 306 4.46 13.33 6.09
CA VAL A 306 5.15 14.40 5.37
C VAL A 306 4.20 14.96 4.31
N ALA A 307 3.80 16.21 4.45
CA ALA A 307 2.87 16.86 3.52
C ALA A 307 3.60 17.85 2.60
N VAL A 308 3.31 17.79 1.30
CA VAL A 308 3.78 18.75 0.29
C VAL A 308 2.57 19.41 -0.36
N ASN A 309 2.39 20.70 -0.15
CA ASN A 309 1.29 21.46 -0.76
C ASN A 309 1.74 22.89 -1.07
N ARG A 310 1.26 23.45 -2.19
CA ARG A 310 1.55 24.83 -2.58
C ARG A 310 0.83 25.87 -1.72
N ASP A 311 -0.32 25.50 -1.16
CA ASP A 311 -1.13 26.38 -0.34
C ASP A 311 -0.72 26.25 1.13
N PRO A 312 -0.09 27.28 1.74
CA PRO A 312 0.31 27.25 3.15
C PRO A 312 -0.87 27.13 4.12
N ALA A 313 -2.09 27.46 3.70
CA ALA A 313 -3.30 27.36 4.52
C ALA A 313 -3.99 25.98 4.42
N SER A 314 -3.42 25.03 3.68
CA SER A 314 -4.02 23.71 3.46
C SER A 314 -4.20 22.93 4.79
N GLN A 315 -5.38 22.31 4.97
CA GLN A 315 -5.73 21.56 6.19
C GLN A 315 -4.81 20.36 6.43
N ILE A 316 -4.15 19.84 5.39
CA ILE A 316 -3.22 18.71 5.54
C ILE A 316 -2.09 19.03 6.52
N PHE A 317 -1.68 20.30 6.63
CA PHE A 317 -0.62 20.71 7.55
C PHE A 317 -1.03 20.64 9.02
N GLN A 318 -2.32 20.57 9.34
CA GLN A 318 -2.78 20.41 10.73
C GLN A 318 -2.46 19.02 11.30
N ILE A 319 -2.30 18.02 10.44
CA ILE A 319 -2.00 16.64 10.84
C ILE A 319 -0.61 16.16 10.42
N ALA A 320 0.11 16.94 9.62
CA ALA A 320 1.42 16.57 9.13
C ALA A 320 2.49 16.77 10.22
N ASP A 321 3.37 15.78 10.40
CA ASP A 321 4.58 15.96 11.21
C ASP A 321 5.57 16.91 10.56
N ILE A 322 5.64 16.90 9.22
CA ILE A 322 6.54 17.71 8.42
C ILE A 322 5.74 18.33 7.27
N GLY A 323 5.64 19.65 7.24
CA GLY A 323 5.00 20.40 6.16
C GLY A 323 6.02 21.07 5.23
N VAL A 324 5.85 20.89 3.92
CA VAL A 324 6.62 21.57 2.88
C VAL A 324 5.67 22.40 2.03
N VAL A 325 5.81 23.73 2.11
CA VAL A 325 5.05 24.67 1.29
C VAL A 325 5.77 24.87 -0.04
N ALA A 326 5.35 24.13 -1.07
CA ALA A 326 5.95 24.18 -2.41
C ALA A 326 5.01 23.63 -3.48
N ASP A 327 5.23 24.03 -4.74
CA ASP A 327 4.65 23.30 -5.87
C ASP A 327 5.29 21.91 -5.97
N ALA A 328 4.47 20.86 -5.85
CA ALA A 328 4.91 19.47 -5.92
C ALA A 328 5.67 19.16 -7.21
N LYS A 329 5.29 19.78 -8.34
CA LYS A 329 5.93 19.55 -9.66
C LYS A 329 7.37 20.08 -9.70
N ALA A 330 7.65 21.14 -8.95
CA ALA A 330 9.00 21.69 -8.83
C ALA A 330 9.80 21.00 -7.72
N PHE A 331 9.14 20.68 -6.60
CA PHE A 331 9.80 20.12 -5.43
C PHE A 331 10.21 18.66 -5.61
N LEU A 332 9.31 17.80 -6.10
CA LEU A 332 9.54 16.35 -6.14
C LEU A 332 10.77 15.94 -6.96
N PRO A 333 11.04 16.48 -8.16
CA PRO A 333 12.23 16.08 -8.92
C PRO A 333 13.54 16.34 -8.16
N VAL A 334 13.64 17.50 -7.50
CA VAL A 334 14.82 17.89 -6.71
C VAL A 334 14.93 17.01 -5.46
N PHE A 335 13.81 16.79 -4.77
CA PHE A 335 13.77 15.95 -3.58
C PHE A 335 14.16 14.50 -3.89
N ILE A 336 13.59 13.89 -4.91
CA ILE A 336 13.90 12.52 -5.35
C ILE A 336 15.38 12.40 -5.73
N SER A 337 15.93 13.39 -6.46
CA SER A 337 17.35 13.41 -6.82
C SER A 337 18.26 13.43 -5.60
N LYS A 338 18.00 14.35 -4.64
CA LYS A 338 18.78 14.42 -3.39
C LYS A 338 18.60 13.18 -2.52
N LEU A 339 17.40 12.63 -2.46
CA LEU A 339 17.09 11.41 -1.73
C LEU A 339 17.92 10.24 -2.27
N ARG A 340 17.95 10.05 -3.60
CA ARG A 340 18.81 9.05 -4.24
C ARG A 340 20.27 9.26 -3.88
N GLN A 341 20.79 10.48 -4.01
CA GLN A 341 22.18 10.78 -3.64
C GLN A 341 22.49 10.48 -2.17
N ARG A 342 21.57 10.77 -1.25
CA ARG A 342 21.77 10.53 0.18
C ARG A 342 21.69 9.05 0.53
N MET A 343 20.75 8.32 -0.07
CA MET A 343 20.67 6.87 0.07
C MET A 343 21.97 6.22 -0.43
N MET A 344 22.50 6.67 -1.57
CA MET A 344 23.78 6.20 -2.11
C MET A 344 24.97 6.49 -1.19
N ARG A 345 25.02 7.66 -0.55
CA ARG A 345 26.09 7.98 0.42
C ARG A 345 25.99 7.16 1.71
N ASN A 346 24.80 7.04 2.29
CA ASN A 346 24.61 6.23 3.50
C ASN A 346 24.93 4.74 3.25
N LEU A 347 24.65 4.25 2.04
CA LEU A 347 25.06 2.90 1.62
C LEU A 347 26.58 2.78 1.46
N ALA A 348 27.26 3.82 0.96
CA ALA A 348 28.72 3.86 0.85
C ALA A 348 29.40 3.94 2.22
N ASP A 349 28.85 4.70 3.17
CA ASP A 349 29.39 4.86 4.53
C ASP A 349 29.17 3.61 5.42
N ALA A 350 28.22 2.74 5.06
CA ALA A 350 27.90 1.51 5.80
C ALA A 350 28.74 0.29 5.38
N LEU A 351 29.65 0.44 4.41
CA LEU A 351 30.54 -0.62 3.94
C LEU A 351 31.94 -0.43 4.59
N PRO A 352 32.53 -1.47 5.22
CA PRO A 352 33.86 -1.36 5.84
C PRO A 352 34.96 -1.09 4.80
N ASP A 353 35.98 -0.32 5.20
CA ASP A 353 37.15 0.03 4.37
C ASP A 353 37.84 -1.21 3.78
N TRP A 354 37.85 -1.34 2.44
CA TRP A 354 38.36 -2.51 1.70
C TRP A 354 39.63 -2.25 0.88
N ASN A 355 40.35 -1.17 1.15
CA ASN A 355 41.63 -0.92 0.49
C ASN A 355 42.78 -1.73 1.12
N SER A 356 42.79 -3.05 0.92
CA SER A 356 44.05 -3.82 0.93
C SER A 356 43.98 -5.09 0.08
N THR A 357 44.78 -5.05 -1.00
CA THR A 357 45.53 -6.12 -1.70
C THR A 357 44.84 -7.17 -2.60
N GLN A 358 45.19 -7.05 -3.89
CA GLN A 358 45.57 -8.04 -4.92
C GLN A 358 44.66 -9.24 -5.32
N GLU A 359 44.43 -9.28 -6.64
CA GLU A 359 44.01 -10.38 -7.52
C GLU A 359 42.87 -11.30 -7.07
N THR A 360 41.66 -11.02 -7.58
CA THR A 360 40.72 -12.09 -7.97
C THR A 360 39.85 -11.64 -9.15
N GLY A 361 39.81 -12.46 -10.20
CA GLY A 361 39.01 -12.21 -11.41
C GLY A 361 37.50 -12.20 -11.15
N PHE A 362 36.73 -11.75 -12.15
CA PHE A 362 35.27 -11.58 -12.05
C PHE A 362 34.55 -12.85 -11.53
N GLY A 363 34.90 -14.03 -12.06
CA GLY A 363 34.30 -15.30 -11.65
C GLY A 363 34.57 -15.66 -10.19
N ALA A 364 35.79 -15.43 -9.70
CA ALA A 364 36.14 -15.67 -8.29
C ALA A 364 35.44 -14.68 -7.34
N LYS A 365 35.19 -13.44 -7.81
CA LYS A 365 34.40 -12.45 -7.07
C LYS A 365 32.93 -12.86 -6.97
N MET A 366 32.37 -13.36 -8.07
CA MET A 366 31.01 -13.89 -8.11
C MET A 366 30.86 -15.12 -7.19
N GLN A 367 31.80 -16.08 -7.27
CA GLN A 367 31.79 -17.27 -6.43
C GLN A 367 31.82 -16.93 -4.94
N ARG A 368 32.71 -16.04 -4.51
CA ARG A 368 32.81 -15.61 -3.10
C ARG A 368 31.55 -14.91 -2.61
N LEU A 369 30.93 -14.07 -3.44
CA LEU A 369 29.67 -13.42 -3.08
C LEU A 369 28.53 -14.44 -3.01
N ARG A 370 28.49 -15.41 -3.94
CA ARG A 370 27.53 -16.51 -3.89
C ARG A 370 27.66 -17.29 -2.58
N GLU A 371 28.87 -17.70 -2.22
CA GLU A 371 29.16 -18.45 -1.00
C GLU A 371 28.89 -17.62 0.28
N ALA A 372 29.27 -16.34 0.30
CA ALA A 372 29.02 -15.43 1.42
C ALA A 372 27.51 -15.21 1.67
N HIS A 373 26.70 -15.27 0.63
CA HIS A 373 25.23 -15.20 0.71
C HIS A 373 24.56 -16.59 0.82
N ALA A 374 25.33 -17.65 1.06
CA ALA A 374 24.86 -19.03 1.23
C ALA A 374 24.06 -19.59 0.03
N PHE A 375 24.31 -19.07 -1.18
CA PHE A 375 23.72 -19.61 -2.40
C PHE A 375 24.51 -20.84 -2.88
N SER A 376 23.81 -21.92 -3.24
CA SER A 376 24.39 -22.99 -4.06
C SER A 376 24.43 -22.54 -5.52
N VAL A 377 25.24 -23.21 -6.35
CA VAL A 377 25.28 -22.94 -7.80
C VAL A 377 23.87 -23.05 -8.40
N SER A 378 23.12 -24.09 -8.03
CA SER A 378 21.75 -24.31 -8.51
C SER A 378 20.77 -23.22 -8.05
N SER A 379 20.87 -22.75 -6.79
CA SER A 379 19.94 -21.72 -6.30
C SER A 379 20.25 -20.34 -6.90
N LEU A 380 21.53 -20.04 -7.21
CA LEU A 380 21.87 -18.81 -7.91
C LEU A 380 21.45 -18.87 -9.39
N ALA A 381 21.59 -20.03 -10.02
CA ALA A 381 21.12 -20.27 -11.38
C ALA A 381 19.60 -20.00 -11.49
N GLU A 382 18.81 -20.54 -10.55
CA GLU A 382 17.37 -20.29 -10.48
C GLU A 382 17.04 -18.81 -10.25
N ALA A 383 17.69 -18.16 -9.27
CA ALA A 383 17.46 -16.76 -8.94
C ALA A 383 17.86 -15.77 -10.07
N THR A 384 18.77 -16.18 -10.95
CA THR A 384 19.24 -15.37 -12.10
C THR A 384 18.65 -15.80 -13.45
N GLY A 385 17.85 -16.88 -13.45
CA GLY A 385 17.23 -17.44 -14.65
C GLY A 385 18.24 -17.99 -15.66
N GLN A 386 19.28 -18.68 -15.19
CA GLN A 386 20.32 -19.34 -16.00
C GLN A 386 20.44 -20.82 -15.65
N SER A 387 21.25 -21.59 -16.39
CA SER A 387 21.55 -22.99 -16.04
C SER A 387 22.71 -23.09 -15.03
N PRO A 388 22.75 -24.12 -14.17
CA PRO A 388 23.87 -24.34 -13.26
C PRO A 388 25.23 -24.43 -13.98
N GLU A 389 25.28 -25.07 -15.16
CA GLU A 389 26.52 -25.15 -15.95
C GLU A 389 27.02 -23.77 -16.41
N PHE A 390 26.10 -22.85 -16.75
CA PHE A 390 26.46 -21.48 -17.10
C PHE A 390 27.06 -20.72 -15.90
N ILE A 391 26.50 -20.90 -14.70
CA ILE A 391 27.04 -20.30 -13.47
C ILE A 391 28.47 -20.79 -13.20
N GLU A 392 28.73 -22.10 -13.33
CA GLU A 392 30.08 -22.67 -13.12
C GLU A 392 31.09 -22.17 -14.17
N GLN A 393 30.70 -22.09 -15.44
CA GLN A 393 31.55 -21.57 -16.51
C GLN A 393 31.92 -20.10 -16.29
N VAL A 394 30.98 -19.31 -15.76
CA VAL A 394 31.21 -17.91 -15.41
C VAL A 394 32.13 -17.78 -14.17
N GLU A 395 31.96 -18.62 -13.15
CA GLU A 395 32.82 -18.62 -11.96
C GLU A 395 34.26 -19.04 -12.26
N LYS A 396 34.46 -19.96 -13.22
CA LYS A 396 35.78 -20.37 -13.74
C LYS A 396 36.39 -19.37 -14.73
N ASN A 397 35.68 -18.31 -15.11
CA ASN A 397 36.04 -17.34 -16.15
C ASN A 397 36.18 -17.95 -17.57
N GLU A 398 35.52 -19.08 -17.84
CA GLU A 398 35.48 -19.72 -19.17
C GLU A 398 34.51 -19.01 -20.11
N VAL A 399 33.46 -18.40 -19.56
CA VAL A 399 32.44 -17.64 -20.30
C VAL A 399 32.26 -16.25 -19.69
N SER A 400 32.25 -15.23 -20.54
CA SER A 400 31.98 -13.86 -20.13
C SER A 400 30.47 -13.59 -20.14
N PRO A 401 29.86 -13.17 -19.02
CA PRO A 401 28.41 -13.00 -18.94
C PRO A 401 27.92 -11.69 -19.57
N SER A 402 26.64 -11.67 -19.93
CA SER A 402 25.99 -10.45 -20.41
C SER A 402 25.76 -9.43 -19.29
N VAL A 403 25.68 -8.15 -19.63
CA VAL A 403 25.36 -7.07 -18.68
C VAL A 403 24.01 -7.32 -17.98
N SER A 404 23.02 -7.85 -18.70
CA SER A 404 21.73 -8.25 -18.14
C SER A 404 21.83 -9.36 -17.09
N PHE A 405 22.76 -10.31 -17.27
CA PHE A 405 23.08 -11.28 -16.23
C PHE A 405 23.73 -10.61 -15.02
N LEU A 406 24.65 -9.67 -15.21
CA LEU A 406 25.30 -8.92 -14.12
C LEU A 406 24.29 -8.14 -13.26
N LEU A 407 23.27 -7.54 -13.88
CA LEU A 407 22.20 -6.83 -13.16
C LEU A 407 21.33 -7.79 -12.35
N ARG A 408 20.97 -8.95 -12.90
CA ARG A 408 20.20 -9.98 -12.19
C ARG A 408 21.00 -10.62 -11.07
N LEU A 409 22.28 -10.89 -11.32
CA LEU A 409 23.24 -11.38 -10.33
C LEU A 409 23.37 -10.41 -9.16
N ALA A 410 23.52 -9.12 -9.46
CA ALA A 410 23.58 -8.04 -8.49
C ALA A 410 22.29 -7.96 -7.66
N SER A 411 21.12 -8.06 -8.29
CA SER A 411 19.83 -8.12 -7.60
C SER A 411 19.68 -9.37 -6.72
N ALA A 412 20.08 -10.55 -7.22
CA ALA A 412 19.94 -11.82 -6.51
C ALA A 412 20.85 -11.90 -5.28
N LEU A 413 22.09 -11.42 -5.42
CA LEU A 413 23.07 -11.34 -4.33
C LEU A 413 22.91 -10.07 -3.49
N LYS A 414 21.97 -9.17 -3.85
CA LYS A 414 21.73 -7.88 -3.21
C LYS A 414 22.98 -7.00 -3.10
N VAL A 415 23.79 -6.98 -4.15
CA VAL A 415 25.00 -6.15 -4.29
C VAL A 415 24.82 -5.12 -5.41
N ASP A 416 25.61 -4.05 -5.41
CA ASP A 416 25.55 -3.04 -6.48
C ASP A 416 25.99 -3.63 -7.83
N PRO A 417 25.32 -3.38 -8.97
CA PRO A 417 25.74 -3.94 -10.26
C PRO A 417 27.09 -3.38 -10.76
N GLY A 418 27.47 -2.18 -10.32
CA GLY A 418 28.79 -1.60 -10.53
C GLY A 418 29.90 -2.30 -9.73
N THR A 419 29.56 -3.18 -8.78
CA THR A 419 30.50 -4.11 -8.11
C THR A 419 31.22 -4.99 -9.12
N PHE A 420 30.62 -5.24 -10.28
CA PHE A 420 31.12 -6.13 -11.32
C PHE A 420 31.79 -5.40 -12.50
N LEU A 421 31.76 -4.06 -12.54
CA LEU A 421 32.18 -3.25 -13.69
C LEU A 421 33.41 -2.39 -13.35
N ARG A 422 34.38 -2.29 -14.27
CA ARG A 422 35.54 -1.40 -14.11
C ARG A 422 35.19 0.05 -14.49
N GLU A 423 35.89 1.02 -13.91
CA GLU A 423 35.64 2.47 -14.13
C GLU A 423 35.79 2.91 -15.60
N GLU A 424 36.64 2.24 -16.37
CA GLU A 424 36.81 2.47 -17.81
C GLU A 424 35.58 2.04 -18.62
N GLU A 425 34.86 0.99 -18.17
CA GLU A 425 33.65 0.48 -18.83
C GLU A 425 32.43 1.38 -18.56
N LYS A 426 32.32 1.93 -17.35
CA LYS A 426 31.28 2.92 -16.99
C LYS A 426 31.39 4.20 -17.82
N THR A 427 32.60 4.58 -18.19
CA THR A 427 32.89 5.79 -18.98
C THR A 427 32.65 5.55 -20.49
N ARG A 428 32.97 4.35 -21.00
CA ARG A 428 32.67 3.96 -22.41
C ARG A 428 31.18 3.93 -22.73
N ILE A 429 30.35 3.42 -21.82
CA ILE A 429 28.89 3.29 -22.04
C ILE A 429 28.21 4.66 -22.18
N ARG A 430 28.65 5.65 -21.40
CA ARG A 430 28.11 7.02 -21.42
C ARG A 430 28.44 7.74 -22.75
N ASN A 431 29.65 7.54 -23.27
CA ASN A 431 30.10 8.12 -24.54
C ASN A 431 29.48 7.44 -25.77
N MET A 432 29.19 6.13 -25.70
CA MET A 432 28.53 5.40 -26.79
C MET A 432 27.07 5.83 -27.00
N ARG A 433 26.34 6.20 -25.93
CA ARG A 433 24.93 6.65 -26.01
C ARG A 433 24.80 8.00 -26.73
N ALA A 434 25.71 8.94 -26.48
CA ALA A 434 25.75 10.24 -27.16
C ALA A 434 26.16 10.12 -28.65
N GLN A 435 27.14 9.26 -28.97
CA GLN A 435 27.53 9.01 -30.37
C GLN A 435 26.44 8.28 -31.18
N ALA A 436 25.68 7.37 -30.56
CA ALA A 436 24.58 6.67 -31.23
C ALA A 436 23.41 7.60 -31.59
N TYR A 437 23.17 8.65 -30.81
CA TYR A 437 22.17 9.69 -31.10
C TYR A 437 22.57 10.54 -32.32
N MET A 438 23.81 11.01 -32.37
CA MET A 438 24.32 11.85 -33.48
C MET A 438 24.40 11.11 -34.82
N LYS A 439 24.67 9.80 -34.82
CA LYS A 439 24.70 8.99 -36.06
C LYS A 439 23.31 8.76 -36.68
N ARG A 440 22.24 8.77 -35.86
CA ARG A 440 20.85 8.52 -36.29
C ARG A 440 20.20 9.75 -36.92
N THR A 441 20.48 10.93 -36.40
CA THR A 441 19.94 12.20 -36.88
C THR A 441 20.56 12.69 -38.20
N GLN A 442 21.67 12.10 -38.65
CA GLN A 442 22.30 12.37 -39.96
C GLN A 442 21.79 11.48 -41.11
N SER A 443 20.91 10.52 -40.85
CA SER A 443 20.34 9.66 -41.90
C SER A 443 19.08 10.32 -42.49
N TYR A 444 19.11 10.69 -43.77
CA TYR A 444 18.03 11.38 -44.52
C TYR A 444 16.62 10.75 -44.44
N ASN A 445 16.49 9.56 -43.85
CA ASN A 445 15.24 8.80 -43.73
C ASN A 445 14.57 8.90 -42.36
N TYR A 446 15.16 9.64 -41.41
CA TYR A 446 14.62 9.85 -40.06
C TYR A 446 14.35 11.32 -39.79
N HIS A 447 13.09 11.65 -39.47
CA HIS A 447 12.71 12.96 -38.94
C HIS A 447 12.30 12.82 -37.48
N THR A 448 13.01 13.49 -36.57
CA THR A 448 12.73 13.42 -35.13
C THR A 448 11.49 14.24 -34.79
N LEU A 449 10.50 13.61 -34.16
CA LEU A 449 9.26 14.26 -33.71
C LEU A 449 9.35 14.78 -32.27
N THR A 450 10.35 14.30 -31.50
CA THR A 450 10.65 14.72 -30.12
C THR A 450 12.00 15.44 -30.05
N SER A 451 12.11 16.60 -30.69
CA SER A 451 13.34 17.43 -30.67
C SER A 451 13.65 17.93 -29.25
N GLY A 452 14.90 17.79 -28.78
CA GLY A 452 15.33 18.20 -27.43
C GLY A 452 15.24 17.10 -26.35
N SER A 453 14.65 15.94 -26.68
CA SER A 453 14.52 14.76 -25.80
C SER A 453 15.65 13.75 -25.99
N GLU A 454 16.88 14.24 -26.18
CA GLU A 454 18.04 13.45 -26.60
C GLU A 454 18.45 12.39 -25.55
N ASN A 455 18.14 12.70 -24.29
CA ASN A 455 18.43 11.89 -23.10
C ASN A 455 17.18 11.25 -22.48
N ASP A 456 16.00 11.43 -23.08
CA ASP A 456 14.74 10.90 -22.55
C ASP A 456 14.55 9.43 -22.92
N HIS A 457 13.82 8.72 -22.06
CA HIS A 457 13.53 7.30 -22.27
C HIS A 457 12.64 7.09 -23.50
N LEU A 458 11.59 7.90 -23.71
CA LEU A 458 10.68 7.77 -24.85
C LEU A 458 11.03 8.77 -25.96
N ARG A 459 11.15 8.30 -27.20
CA ARG A 459 11.50 9.12 -28.37
C ARG A 459 10.67 8.72 -29.58
N ALA A 460 10.19 9.69 -30.36
CA ALA A 460 9.39 9.41 -31.56
C ALA A 460 10.07 9.92 -32.83
N PHE A 461 9.95 9.14 -33.89
CA PHE A 461 10.55 9.38 -35.19
C PHE A 461 9.50 9.15 -36.27
N LEU A 462 9.47 10.03 -37.27
CA LEU A 462 8.84 9.76 -38.54
C LEU A 462 9.91 9.15 -39.46
N VAL A 463 9.71 7.89 -39.84
CA VAL A 463 10.63 7.13 -40.69
C VAL A 463 10.07 7.03 -42.09
N THR A 464 10.88 7.37 -43.09
CA THR A 464 10.51 7.32 -44.50
C THR A 464 11.37 6.28 -45.22
N ILE A 465 10.74 5.32 -45.90
CA ILE A 465 11.42 4.27 -46.65
C ILE A 465 11.02 4.36 -48.12
N GLU A 466 11.98 4.59 -49.00
CA GLU A 466 11.73 4.68 -50.44
C GLU A 466 11.21 3.38 -51.05
N SER A 467 10.49 3.52 -52.17
CA SER A 467 9.86 2.41 -52.90
C SER A 467 10.82 1.24 -53.14
N ARG A 468 10.37 0.03 -52.76
CA ARG A 468 11.14 -1.23 -52.85
C ARG A 468 12.53 -1.22 -52.21
N GLN A 469 12.85 -0.21 -51.41
CA GLN A 469 14.12 -0.14 -50.69
C GLN A 469 14.00 -0.79 -49.33
N THR A 470 15.13 -1.34 -48.88
CA THR A 470 15.24 -1.73 -47.48
C THR A 470 15.72 -0.56 -46.67
N HIS A 471 15.13 -0.37 -45.50
CA HIS A 471 15.60 0.63 -44.56
C HIS A 471 17.09 0.39 -44.25
N LYS A 472 17.94 1.41 -44.46
CA LYS A 472 19.39 1.28 -44.19
C LYS A 472 19.60 1.04 -42.69
N PRO A 473 20.26 -0.05 -42.28
CA PRO A 473 20.43 -0.35 -40.87
C PRO A 473 21.33 0.70 -40.23
N VAL A 474 20.80 1.53 -39.34
CA VAL A 474 21.62 2.20 -38.34
C VAL A 474 21.90 1.14 -37.28
N ALA A 475 22.99 0.39 -37.47
CA ALA A 475 23.30 -0.79 -36.68
C ALA A 475 23.33 -0.47 -35.18
N TYR A 476 22.27 -0.76 -34.42
CA TYR A 476 22.30 -0.81 -32.94
C TYR A 476 21.08 -1.56 -32.37
N LYS A 477 21.37 -2.67 -31.67
CA LYS A 477 20.51 -3.18 -30.58
C LYS A 477 20.52 -2.14 -29.45
N HIS A 478 19.36 -1.85 -28.91
CA HIS A 478 19.22 -0.99 -27.74
C HIS A 478 18.25 -1.66 -26.78
N GLU A 479 18.49 -1.57 -25.46
CA GLU A 479 17.56 -2.12 -24.48
C GLU A 479 16.37 -1.18 -24.34
N GLY A 480 15.18 -1.70 -24.59
CA GLY A 480 14.02 -0.87 -24.82
C GLY A 480 12.83 -1.60 -25.44
N GLU A 481 11.79 -0.83 -25.70
CA GLU A 481 10.59 -1.24 -26.43
C GLU A 481 10.42 -0.35 -27.66
N GLU A 482 10.11 -0.95 -28.82
CA GLU A 482 9.75 -0.21 -30.03
C GLU A 482 8.28 -0.42 -30.37
N PHE A 483 7.64 0.66 -30.78
CA PHE A 483 6.32 0.65 -31.38
C PHE A 483 6.42 1.24 -32.79
N VAL A 484 5.99 0.47 -33.79
CA VAL A 484 5.94 0.89 -35.19
C VAL A 484 4.49 0.93 -35.64
N TYR A 485 4.06 2.06 -36.20
CA TYR A 485 2.73 2.26 -36.79
C TYR A 485 2.87 2.71 -38.25
N VAL A 486 2.16 2.04 -39.16
CA VAL A 486 2.21 2.35 -40.60
C VAL A 486 1.21 3.45 -40.90
N ILE A 487 1.73 4.62 -41.30
CA ILE A 487 0.91 5.77 -41.69
C ILE A 487 0.47 5.62 -43.15
N GLU A 488 1.44 5.36 -44.04
CA GLU A 488 1.24 5.27 -45.50
C GLU A 488 2.16 4.18 -46.06
N GLY A 489 1.70 3.43 -47.08
CA GLY A 489 2.50 2.40 -47.75
C GLY A 489 2.40 1.00 -47.13
N HIS A 490 3.35 0.13 -47.44
CA HIS A 490 3.34 -1.27 -47.04
C HIS A 490 4.76 -1.71 -46.68
N VAL A 491 4.95 -2.19 -45.45
CA VAL A 491 6.27 -2.56 -44.93
C VAL A 491 6.30 -4.01 -44.45
N GLU A 492 7.35 -4.72 -44.85
CA GLU A 492 7.74 -5.99 -44.23
C GLU A 492 8.64 -5.67 -43.03
N LEU A 493 8.23 -6.10 -41.83
CA LEU A 493 9.05 -6.13 -40.64
C LEU A 493 9.55 -7.55 -40.40
N LYS A 494 10.86 -7.74 -40.47
CA LYS A 494 11.50 -9.01 -40.11
C LYS A 494 12.01 -8.94 -38.67
N LEU A 495 11.39 -9.66 -37.75
CA LEU A 495 11.74 -9.76 -36.32
C LEU A 495 12.27 -11.15 -35.97
N GLY A 496 13.53 -11.27 -35.55
CA GLY A 496 14.07 -12.54 -35.04
C GLY A 496 13.96 -13.73 -36.01
N GLY A 497 13.92 -13.47 -37.31
CA GLY A 497 13.77 -14.48 -38.36
C GLY A 497 12.35 -14.69 -38.89
N LYS A 498 11.32 -14.15 -38.23
CA LYS A 498 9.93 -14.13 -38.72
C LYS A 498 9.64 -12.82 -39.46
N SER A 499 9.00 -12.89 -40.62
CA SER A 499 8.53 -11.70 -41.35
C SER A 499 7.05 -11.46 -41.04
N GLN A 500 6.70 -10.20 -40.83
CA GLN A 500 5.34 -9.73 -40.71
C GLN A 500 5.13 -8.56 -41.67
N ASP A 501 4.07 -8.64 -42.46
CA ASP A 501 3.66 -7.59 -43.37
C ASP A 501 2.70 -6.65 -42.64
N LEU A 502 2.95 -5.34 -42.73
CA LEU A 502 2.17 -4.30 -42.07
C LEU A 502 1.65 -3.28 -43.09
N LYS A 503 0.33 -3.11 -43.12
CA LYS A 503 -0.43 -2.21 -44.00
C LYS A 503 -0.81 -0.92 -43.26
N PRO A 504 -1.29 0.13 -43.98
CA PRO A 504 -1.69 1.38 -43.34
C PRO A 504 -2.73 1.16 -42.24
N GLY A 505 -2.51 1.78 -41.08
CA GLY A 505 -3.35 1.61 -39.89
C GLY A 505 -2.94 0.46 -38.97
N GLU A 506 -2.04 -0.42 -39.40
CA GLU A 506 -1.53 -1.51 -38.57
C GLU A 506 -0.29 -1.07 -37.77
N SER A 507 -0.10 -1.75 -36.64
CA SER A 507 1.03 -1.49 -35.75
C SER A 507 1.62 -2.77 -35.18
N VAL A 508 2.84 -2.66 -34.69
CA VAL A 508 3.52 -3.73 -33.99
C VAL A 508 4.34 -3.15 -32.84
N HIS A 509 4.33 -3.86 -31.72
CA HIS A 509 5.12 -3.57 -30.55
C HIS A 509 6.07 -4.74 -30.29
N PHE A 510 7.35 -4.45 -30.04
CA PHE A 510 8.35 -5.48 -29.78
C PHE A 510 9.52 -4.93 -28.96
N HIS A 511 10.25 -5.81 -28.28
CA HIS A 511 11.46 -5.43 -27.57
C HIS A 511 12.61 -5.10 -28.55
N SER A 512 13.25 -3.95 -28.36
CA SER A 512 14.27 -3.38 -29.27
C SER A 512 15.59 -4.17 -29.32
N ASP A 513 15.74 -5.17 -28.44
CA ASP A 513 16.88 -6.09 -28.39
C ASP A 513 16.79 -7.25 -29.41
N ILE A 514 15.58 -7.49 -29.94
CA ILE A 514 15.31 -8.42 -31.03
C ILE A 514 15.83 -7.82 -32.34
N PRO A 515 16.73 -8.51 -33.08
CA PRO A 515 17.17 -8.05 -34.40
C PRO A 515 15.99 -7.86 -35.34
N HIS A 516 15.83 -6.64 -35.84
CA HIS A 516 14.71 -6.28 -36.68
C HIS A 516 15.12 -5.51 -37.94
N LYS A 517 14.36 -5.66 -39.02
CA LYS A 517 14.59 -4.98 -40.31
C LYS A 517 13.26 -4.60 -40.96
N LEU A 518 13.17 -3.35 -41.44
CA LEU A 518 12.02 -2.85 -42.18
C LEU A 518 12.34 -2.78 -43.68
N LYS A 519 11.46 -3.29 -44.53
CA LYS A 519 11.58 -3.23 -45.99
C LYS A 519 10.28 -2.73 -46.61
N ASN A 520 10.36 -1.68 -47.41
CA ASN A 520 9.20 -1.20 -48.15
C ASN A 520 8.86 -2.20 -49.28
N LEU A 521 7.63 -2.72 -49.28
CA LEU A 521 7.09 -3.60 -50.31
C LEU A 521 6.26 -2.86 -51.36
N SER A 522 5.88 -1.61 -51.09
CA SER A 522 5.11 -0.75 -51.98
C SER A 522 5.93 -0.27 -53.18
N THR A 523 5.23 0.07 -54.27
CA THR A 523 5.75 0.82 -55.42
C THR A 523 5.91 2.31 -55.13
N GLU A 524 5.40 2.79 -54.00
CA GLU A 524 5.47 4.17 -53.53
C GLU A 524 6.23 4.24 -52.20
N THR A 525 6.57 5.45 -51.76
CA THR A 525 7.27 5.68 -50.48
C THR A 525 6.38 5.28 -49.30
N THR A 526 6.97 4.60 -48.31
CA THR A 526 6.29 4.18 -47.08
C THR A 526 6.69 5.09 -45.92
N ARG A 527 5.72 5.51 -45.12
CA ARG A 527 5.92 6.37 -43.94
C ARG A 527 5.43 5.67 -42.67
N LEU A 528 6.28 5.70 -41.64
CA LEU A 528 6.05 5.01 -40.38
C LEU A 528 6.23 5.98 -39.21
N LEU A 529 5.36 5.89 -38.21
CA LEU A 529 5.64 6.42 -36.88
C LEU A 529 6.38 5.34 -36.09
N VAL A 530 7.58 5.65 -35.64
CA VAL A 530 8.38 4.76 -34.80
C VAL A 530 8.60 5.43 -33.45
N VAL A 531 8.16 4.78 -32.38
CA VAL A 531 8.37 5.21 -30.99
C VAL A 531 9.32 4.24 -30.33
N LEU A 532 10.36 4.76 -29.70
CA LEU A 532 11.39 4.01 -29.01
C LEU A 532 11.37 4.38 -27.53
N TYR A 533 11.21 3.41 -26.65
CA TYR A 533 11.46 3.54 -25.22
C TYR A 533 12.81 2.90 -24.90
N THR A 534 13.79 3.63 -24.39
CA THR A 534 15.14 3.13 -24.08
C THR A 534 15.47 3.25 -22.61
N ILE A 535 16.03 2.20 -22.01
CA ILE A 535 16.29 2.09 -20.56
C ILE A 535 17.65 2.69 -20.15
#